data_AF-A0A1Z4QGL1-F1
#
_entry.id   AF-A0A1Z4QGL1-F1
#
_cell.length_a   1.000
_cell.length_b   1.000
_cell.length_c   1.000
_cell.angle_alpha   90.00
_cell.angle_beta   90.00
_cell.angle_gamma   90.00
#
_symmetry.space_group_name_H-M   'P 1'
#
loop_
_entity.id
_entity.type
_entity.pdbx_description
1 polymer ?
#
loop_
_entity_poly.entity_id
_entity_poly.type
_entity_poly.pdbx_seq_one_letter_code
_entity_poly.pdbx_strand_id
1 'polypeptide(L)'
;MAELKLRSKDPDSLRRIIQSALSERLQSVTAGIKRTEERLQEFETKYQLSTEEFITRFNNDELSHNFDFDEWIGESRMLIHLQQSKESIEEIDFVN
;
A
#
# COMPACT_ATOMS: atom_id res chain seq x y z
N MET A 1 -17.88 13.51 -5.05
CA MET A 1 -16.85 12.91 -5.93
C MET A 1 -16.59 13.87 -7.08
N ALA A 2 -15.38 13.85 -7.63
CA ALA A 2 -15.01 14.65 -8.80
C ALA A 2 -14.80 13.71 -9.98
N GLU A 3 -15.19 14.15 -11.18
CA GLU A 3 -15.08 13.34 -12.41
C GLU A 3 -13.93 13.85 -13.28
N LEU A 4 -13.21 12.92 -13.92
CA LEU A 4 -12.22 13.23 -14.95
C LEU A 4 -12.74 12.77 -16.32
N LYS A 5 -12.77 13.68 -17.30
CA LYS A 5 -13.20 13.36 -18.68
C LYS A 5 -12.01 13.18 -19.61
N LEU A 6 -11.93 12.01 -20.24
CA LEU A 6 -10.92 11.67 -21.23
C LEU A 6 -11.55 11.63 -22.63
N ARG A 7 -10.81 12.03 -23.67
CA ARG A 7 -11.27 12.03 -25.07
C ARG A 7 -10.31 11.22 -25.94
N SER A 8 -10.86 10.34 -26.78
CA SER A 8 -10.10 9.54 -27.76
C SER A 8 -10.86 9.46 -29.08
N LYS A 9 -10.14 9.21 -30.17
CA LYS A 9 -10.74 8.86 -31.47
C LYS A 9 -11.32 7.43 -31.47
N ASP A 10 -10.85 6.60 -30.56
CA ASP A 10 -11.32 5.23 -30.31
C ASP A 10 -11.61 5.08 -28.80
N PRO A 11 -12.86 5.32 -28.37
CA PRO A 11 -13.27 5.22 -26.97
C PRO A 11 -13.17 3.81 -26.39
N ASP A 12 -13.39 2.77 -27.20
CA ASP A 12 -13.32 1.38 -26.75
C ASP A 12 -11.88 0.97 -26.44
N SER A 13 -10.94 1.39 -27.31
CA SER A 13 -9.51 1.21 -27.05
C SER A 13 -9.06 1.97 -25.81
N LEU A 14 -9.48 3.23 -25.65
CA LEU A 14 -9.17 4.01 -24.44
C LEU A 14 -9.69 3.31 -23.18
N ARG A 15 -10.94 2.82 -23.18
CA ARG A 15 -11.52 2.09 -22.05
C ARG A 15 -10.68 0.86 -21.69
N ARG A 16 -10.30 0.04 -22.68
CA ARG A 16 -9.44 -1.14 -22.45
C ARG A 16 -8.08 -0.77 -21.86
N ILE A 17 -7.44 0.28 -22.37
CA ILE A 17 -6.14 0.74 -21.85
C ILE A 17 -6.26 1.14 -20.37
N ILE A 18 -7.29 1.92 -20.02
CA ILE A 18 -7.51 2.34 -18.62
C ILE A 18 -7.81 1.13 -17.74
N GLN A 19 -8.67 0.21 -18.17
CA GLN A 19 -8.98 -1.02 -17.43
C GLN A 19 -7.74 -1.88 -17.17
N SER A 20 -6.90 -2.08 -18.19
CA SER A 20 -5.65 -2.83 -18.04
C SER A 20 -4.69 -2.14 -17.08
N ALA A 21 -4.48 -0.83 -17.23
CA ALA A 21 -3.58 -0.08 -16.36
C ALA A 21 -4.03 -0.09 -14.88
N LEU A 22 -5.33 0.07 -14.61
CA LEU A 22 -5.88 -0.02 -13.26
C LEU A 22 -5.71 -1.43 -12.68
N SER A 23 -5.96 -2.46 -13.48
CA SER A 23 -5.84 -3.87 -13.06
C SER A 23 -4.39 -4.25 -12.74
N GLU A 24 -3.45 -3.86 -13.61
CA GLU A 24 -2.01 -4.09 -13.40
C GLU A 24 -1.49 -3.36 -12.16
N ARG A 25 -1.93 -2.11 -11.96
CA ARG A 25 -1.56 -1.34 -10.78
C ARG A 25 -2.13 -1.97 -9.51
N LEU A 26 -3.39 -2.40 -9.51
CA LEU A 26 -4.01 -3.06 -8.37
C LEU A 26 -3.30 -4.36 -8.01
N GLN A 27 -2.94 -5.17 -9.01
CA GLN A 27 -2.16 -6.40 -8.81
C GLN A 27 -0.78 -6.11 -8.19
N SER A 28 -0.08 -5.10 -8.71
CA SER A 28 1.23 -4.68 -8.21
C SER A 28 1.16 -4.20 -6.75
N VAL A 29 0.16 -3.35 -6.42
CA VAL A 29 -0.05 -2.86 -5.05
C VAL A 29 -0.38 -4.02 -4.11
N THR A 30 -1.28 -4.92 -4.52
CA THR A 30 -1.67 -6.08 -3.70
C THR A 30 -0.48 -6.99 -3.41
N ALA A 31 0.40 -7.22 -4.40
CA ALA A 31 1.64 -7.98 -4.20
C ALA A 31 2.66 -7.22 -3.31
N GLY A 32 2.65 -5.89 -3.31
CA GLY A 32 3.41 -5.06 -2.36
C GLY A 32 2.90 -5.23 -0.93
N ILE A 33 1.58 -5.14 -0.73
CA ILE A 33 0.92 -5.30 0.58
C ILE A 33 1.31 -6.63 1.19
N LYS A 34 1.11 -7.73 0.44
CA LYS A 34 1.42 -9.08 0.92
C LYS A 34 2.88 -9.22 1.38
N ARG A 35 3.83 -8.73 0.60
CA ARG A 35 5.27 -8.80 0.96
C ARG A 35 5.61 -7.95 2.19
N THR A 36 4.99 -6.79 2.31
CA THR A 36 5.18 -5.90 3.46
C THR A 36 4.60 -6.54 4.73
N GLU A 37 3.41 -7.13 4.64
CA GLU A 37 2.78 -7.87 5.74
C GLU A 37 3.63 -9.08 6.17
N GLU A 38 4.17 -9.84 5.22
CA GLU A 38 5.11 -10.95 5.50
C GLU A 38 6.36 -10.44 6.25
N ARG A 39 6.94 -9.32 5.82
CA ARG A 39 8.12 -8.73 6.47
C ARG A 39 7.81 -8.20 7.87
N LEU A 40 6.65 -7.56 8.07
CA LEU A 40 6.19 -7.15 9.39
C LEU A 40 6.01 -8.35 10.33
N GLN A 41 5.42 -9.44 9.83
CA GLN A 41 5.25 -10.68 10.60
C GLN A 41 6.59 -11.31 11.02
N GLU A 42 7.62 -11.23 10.18
CA GLU A 42 8.98 -11.67 10.54
C GLU A 42 9.53 -10.88 11.73
N PHE A 43 9.37 -9.55 11.74
CA PHE A 43 9.78 -8.72 12.88
C PHE A 43 8.95 -9.02 14.13
N GLU A 44 7.63 -9.11 14.00
CA GLU A 44 6.74 -9.43 15.12
C GLU A 44 7.11 -10.76 15.78
N THR A 45 7.43 -11.76 14.96
CA THR A 45 7.88 -13.07 15.43
C THR A 45 9.27 -13.01 16.06
N LYS A 46 10.20 -12.27 15.47
CA LYS A 46 11.59 -12.13 15.97
C LYS A 46 11.64 -11.46 17.33
N TYR A 47 10.87 -10.39 17.52
CA TYR A 47 10.88 -9.57 18.73
C TYR A 47 9.75 -9.90 19.72
N GLN A 48 8.82 -10.80 19.34
CA GLN A 48 7.66 -11.17 20.14
C GLN A 48 6.83 -9.93 20.56
N LEU A 49 6.66 -9.02 19.61
CA LEU A 49 6.05 -7.70 19.81
C LEU A 49 5.20 -7.36 18.58
N SER A 50 3.95 -6.92 18.76
CA SER A 50 3.14 -6.51 17.60
C SER A 50 3.71 -5.22 16.99
N THR A 51 3.47 -4.99 15.69
CA THR A 51 3.90 -3.75 15.02
C THR A 51 3.29 -2.52 15.70
N GLU A 52 2.03 -2.57 16.13
CA GLU A 52 1.37 -1.47 16.84
C GLU A 52 2.06 -1.13 18.17
N GLU A 53 2.38 -2.16 18.95
CA GLU A 53 3.06 -1.99 20.24
C GLU A 53 4.50 -1.51 20.03
N PHE A 54 5.21 -2.06 19.05
CA PHE A 54 6.53 -1.62 18.64
C PHE A 54 6.56 -0.13 18.31
N ILE A 55 5.67 0.34 17.43
CA ILE A 55 5.59 1.76 17.04
C ILE A 55 5.28 2.64 18.25
N THR A 56 4.39 2.20 19.14
CA THR A 56 4.06 2.94 20.37
C THR A 56 5.27 3.10 21.28
N ARG A 57 5.98 2.02 21.60
CA ARG A 57 7.17 2.05 22.45
C ARG A 57 8.32 2.82 21.82
N PHE A 58 8.51 2.67 20.51
CA PHE A 58 9.53 3.40 19.77
C PHE A 58 9.30 4.91 19.82
N ASN A 59 8.05 5.35 19.61
CA ASN A 59 7.69 6.78 19.69
C ASN A 59 7.79 7.36 21.12
N ASN A 60 7.79 6.51 22.15
CA ASN A 60 8.00 6.89 23.54
C ASN A 60 9.48 6.88 23.96
N ASP A 61 10.41 6.73 23.02
CA ASP A 61 11.86 6.62 23.26
C ASP A 61 12.26 5.40 24.15
N GLU A 62 11.39 4.38 24.26
CA GLU A 62 11.66 3.17 25.04
C GLU A 62 12.59 2.18 24.31
N LEU A 63 12.72 2.33 22.99
CA LEU A 63 13.53 1.48 22.12
C LEU A 63 14.55 2.34 21.37
N SER A 64 15.82 1.95 21.42
CA SER A 64 16.89 2.63 20.67
C SER A 64 16.90 2.20 19.21
N HIS A 65 17.19 3.16 18.32
CA HIS A 65 17.41 2.91 16.90
C HIS A 65 18.41 1.78 16.64
N ASN A 66 18.07 0.95 15.67
CA ASN A 66 18.97 -0.01 15.04
C ASN A 66 18.39 -0.34 13.65
N PHE A 67 19.17 -1.06 12.85
CA PHE A 67 18.78 -1.37 11.47
C PHE A 67 17.42 -2.06 11.36
N ASP A 68 17.15 -3.06 12.22
CA ASP A 68 15.89 -3.79 12.18
C ASP A 68 14.70 -2.88 12.55
N PHE A 69 14.86 -2.01 13.55
CA PHE A 69 13.79 -1.11 13.99
C PHE A 69 13.53 0.00 12.97
N ASP A 70 14.58 0.54 12.36
CA ASP A 70 14.44 1.53 11.29
C ASP A 70 13.74 0.93 10.07
N GLU A 71 14.07 -0.32 9.71
CA GLU A 71 13.38 -1.06 8.65
C GLU A 71 11.93 -1.36 9.02
N TRP A 72 11.63 -1.83 10.23
CA TRP A 72 10.27 -2.14 10.69
C TRP A 72 9.36 -0.89 10.63
N ILE A 73 9.86 0.28 11.03
CA ILE A 73 9.13 1.55 10.86
C ILE A 73 8.87 1.84 9.37
N GLY A 74 9.86 1.60 8.52
CA GLY A 74 9.75 1.74 7.08
C GLY A 74 8.63 0.86 6.50
N GLU A 75 8.63 -0.43 6.83
CA GLU A 75 7.63 -1.40 6.37
C GLU A 75 6.23 -1.06 6.90
N SER A 76 6.11 -0.60 8.15
CA SER A 76 4.82 -0.18 8.71
C SER A 76 4.22 1.00 7.93
N ARG A 77 5.05 2.01 7.60
CA ARG A 77 4.63 3.15 6.78
C ARG A 77 4.33 2.76 5.33
N MET A 78 5.14 1.85 4.77
CA MET A 78 4.93 1.32 3.43
C MET A 78 3.56 0.63 3.32
N LEU A 79 3.18 -0.17 4.32
CA LEU A 79 1.89 -0.85 4.34
C LEU A 79 0.73 0.14 4.28
N ILE A 80 0.77 1.19 5.11
CA ILE A 80 -0.26 2.26 5.12
C ILE A 80 -0.37 2.90 3.73
N HIS A 81 0.75 3.27 3.11
CA HIS A 81 0.75 3.89 1.78
C HIS A 81 0.23 2.96 0.68
N LEU A 82 0.54 1.67 0.76
CA LEU A 82 0.05 0.68 -0.20
C LEU A 82 -1.45 0.43 -0.04
N GLN A 83 -1.96 0.37 1.20
CA GLN A 83 -3.38 0.24 1.49
C GLN A 83 -4.17 1.45 0.96
N GLN A 84 -3.69 2.67 1.23
CA GLN A 84 -4.28 3.90 0.67
C GLN A 84 -4.26 3.91 -0.87
N SER A 85 -3.17 3.45 -1.46
CA SER A 85 -3.06 3.32 -2.93
C SER A 85 -4.07 2.33 -3.48
N LYS A 86 -4.27 1.19 -2.79
CA LYS A 86 -5.23 0.16 -3.18
C LYS A 86 -6.65 0.73 -3.16
N GLU A 87 -7.05 1.34 -2.04
CA GLU A 87 -8.35 1.99 -1.86
C GLU A 87 -8.61 3.02 -2.96
N SER A 88 -7.64 3.90 -3.23
CA SER A 88 -7.74 4.91 -4.30
C SER A 88 -7.97 4.32 -5.69
N ILE A 89 -7.51 3.10 -5.97
CA ILE A 89 -7.72 2.42 -7.26
C ILE A 89 -9.08 1.73 -7.29
N GLU A 90 -9.47 1.08 -6.18
CA GLU A 90 -10.75 0.37 -6.05
C GLU A 90 -11.95 1.32 -6.11
N GLU A 91 -11.77 2.59 -5.73
CA GLU A 91 -12.76 3.66 -5.85
C GLU A 91 -12.92 4.23 -7.28
N ILE A 92 -12.08 3.81 -8.26
CA ILE A 92 -12.18 4.30 -9.65
C ILE A 92 -13.21 3.48 -10.43
N ASP A 93 -14.26 4.14 -10.89
CA ASP A 93 -15.27 3.58 -11.77
C ASP A 93 -15.45 4.38 -13.08
N PHE A 94 -16.06 3.72 -14.08
CA PHE A 94 -16.45 4.40 -15.31
C PHE A 94 -17.86 4.96 -15.16
N VAL A 95 -17.96 6.29 -15.16
CA VAL A 95 -19.24 7.00 -15.23
C VAL A 95 -19.83 6.97 -16.65
N ASN A 96 -21.15 6.87 -16.75
CA ASN A 96 -21.90 6.88 -18.02
C ASN A 96 -22.41 8.27 -18.39
#